data_AF-A0A7C5F7P6-F1
#
_entry.id   AF-A0A7C5F7P6-F1
#
_cell.length_a   1.000
_cell.length_b   1.000
_cell.length_c   1.000
_cell.angle_alpha   90.00
_cell.angle_beta   90.00
_cell.angle_gamma   90.00
#
_symmetry.space_group_name_H-M   'P 1'
#
loop_
_entity.id
_entity.type
_entity.pdbx_description
1 polymer ?
#
loop_
_entity_poly.entity_id
_entity_poly.type
_entity_poly.pdbx_seq_one_letter_code
_entity_poly.pdbx_strand_id
1 'polypeptide(L)'
;MLFYKPLKLSAILILVILAVQLSGATETQKQTDVGNYFRHLDYSSYGQLMQKASLTNFEAQPNDTLQVSQDIYGSKTKSTKKAFLMSMVLPGAGELYGGSKLKAAVFLGAEALFWVSYFHYQGKGDDKKKESRIYADANWNANDYRDYLIQQYFDDE
;
A
#
# COMPACT_ATOMS: atom_id res chain seq x y z
N MET A 1 -0.25 -41.30 8.57
CA MET A 1 -0.52 -40.05 9.32
C MET A 1 0.62 -39.09 9.06
N LEU A 2 0.42 -38.08 8.22
CA LEU A 2 1.45 -37.07 7.91
C LEU A 2 1.35 -35.94 8.94
N PHE A 3 2.33 -35.87 9.83
CA PHE A 3 2.49 -34.78 10.81
C PHE A 3 3.01 -33.53 10.11
N TYR A 4 2.15 -32.54 9.87
CA TYR A 4 2.60 -31.20 9.48
C TYR A 4 3.07 -30.43 10.72
N LYS A 5 4.32 -29.97 10.71
CA LYS A 5 4.85 -29.04 11.72
C LYS A 5 4.32 -27.62 11.47
N PRO A 6 3.98 -26.84 12.51
CA PRO A 6 3.46 -25.49 12.35
C PRO A 6 4.54 -24.58 11.75
N LEU A 7 4.17 -23.81 10.72
CA LEU A 7 5.06 -22.88 10.04
C LEU A 7 5.50 -21.79 11.02
N LYS A 8 6.80 -21.61 11.20
CA LYS A 8 7.33 -20.51 12.04
C LYS A 8 7.04 -19.18 11.37
N LEU A 9 6.75 -18.13 12.15
CA LEU A 9 6.50 -16.78 11.64
C LEU A 9 7.63 -16.23 10.76
N SER A 10 8.86 -16.61 11.04
CA SER A 10 10.01 -16.31 10.19
C SER A 10 9.86 -16.87 8.77
N ALA A 11 9.27 -18.06 8.61
CA ALA A 11 9.00 -18.66 7.32
C ALA A 11 7.88 -17.95 6.55
N ILE A 12 6.88 -17.38 7.25
CA ILE A 12 5.84 -16.54 6.63
C ILE A 12 6.46 -15.23 6.13
N LEU A 13 7.29 -14.58 6.94
CA LEU A 13 7.99 -13.35 6.55
C LEU A 13 8.89 -13.59 5.33
N ILE A 14 9.64 -14.70 5.32
CA ILE A 14 10.49 -15.10 4.19
C ILE A 14 9.63 -15.42 2.96
N LEU A 15 8.47 -16.06 3.11
CA LEU A 15 7.54 -16.31 2.00
C LEU A 15 6.93 -15.02 1.44
N VAL A 16 6.61 -14.03 2.28
CA VAL A 16 6.12 -12.72 1.85
C VAL A 16 7.22 -11.96 1.11
N ILE A 17 8.45 -11.96 1.64
CA ILE A 17 9.61 -11.38 0.96
C ILE A 17 9.86 -12.09 -0.37
N LEU A 18 9.86 -13.42 -0.41
CA LEU A 18 10.02 -14.21 -1.63
C LEU A 18 8.88 -13.97 -2.63
N ALA A 19 7.63 -13.83 -2.18
CA ALA A 19 6.50 -13.52 -3.05
C ALA A 19 6.60 -12.10 -3.64
N VAL A 20 7.12 -11.13 -2.87
CA VAL A 20 7.45 -9.78 -3.37
C VAL A 20 8.57 -9.85 -4.40
N GLN A 21 9.62 -10.66 -4.18
CA GLN A 21 10.71 -10.86 -5.15
C GLN A 21 10.24 -11.58 -6.42
N LEU A 22 9.35 -12.58 -6.29
CA LEU A 22 8.79 -13.31 -7.44
C LEU A 22 7.82 -12.45 -8.26
N SER A 23 7.09 -11.55 -7.59
CA SER A 23 6.27 -10.51 -8.26
C SER A 23 7.13 -9.46 -8.97
N GLY A 24 8.36 -9.23 -8.49
CA GLY A 24 9.35 -8.38 -9.16
C GLY A 24 10.08 -9.05 -10.34
N ALA A 25 10.08 -10.38 -10.42
CA ALA A 25 10.77 -11.12 -11.48
C ALA A 25 9.96 -11.28 -12.79
N THR A 26 8.68 -10.90 -12.79
CA THR A 26 7.82 -10.93 -14.00
C THR A 26 7.52 -9.57 -14.60
N GLU A 27 8.19 -8.51 -14.14
CA GLU A 27 8.24 -7.25 -14.86
C GLU A 27 9.65 -7.08 -15.41
N THR A 28 9.79 -7.35 -16.71
CA THR A 28 10.89 -6.81 -17.51
C THR A 28 10.95 -5.32 -17.20
N GLN A 29 11.95 -4.87 -16.43
CA GLN A 29 12.12 -3.47 -16.08
C GLN A 29 12.34 -2.68 -17.37
N LYS A 30 11.25 -2.20 -17.96
CA LYS A 30 11.31 -1.16 -18.98
C LYS A 30 11.50 0.13 -18.21
N GLN A 31 12.76 0.51 -18.04
CA GLN A 31 13.23 1.72 -17.36
C GLN A 31 12.29 2.90 -17.62
N THR A 32 11.46 3.19 -16.63
CA THR A 32 10.48 4.28 -16.66
C THR A 32 11.18 5.58 -16.30
N ASP A 33 12.01 6.03 -17.23
CA ASP A 33 12.43 7.42 -17.29
C ASP A 33 11.16 8.26 -17.50
N VAL A 34 10.79 9.04 -16.48
CA VAL A 34 9.67 9.99 -16.54
C VAL A 34 9.83 10.93 -17.75
N GLY A 35 11.06 11.23 -18.15
CA GLY A 35 11.38 11.99 -19.35
C GLY A 35 10.95 11.31 -20.66
N ASN A 36 10.87 9.98 -20.69
CA ASN A 36 10.34 9.25 -21.84
C ASN A 36 8.81 9.37 -21.93
N TYR A 37 8.07 9.34 -20.83
CA TYR A 37 6.62 9.57 -20.85
C TYR A 37 6.26 10.95 -21.41
N PHE A 38 7.03 11.98 -21.05
CA PHE A 38 6.83 13.32 -21.60
C PHE A 38 7.30 13.45 -23.06
N ARG A 39 8.28 12.65 -23.51
CA ARG A 39 8.73 12.62 -24.92
C ARG A 39 7.70 12.02 -25.88
N HIS A 40 6.83 11.13 -25.41
CA HIS A 40 5.85 10.43 -26.25
C HIS A 40 4.51 11.18 -26.30
N LEU A 41 4.33 12.20 -25.45
CA LEU A 41 3.38 13.28 -25.68
C LEU A 41 3.95 14.12 -26.84
N ASP A 42 3.73 13.63 -28.06
CA ASP A 42 4.17 14.26 -29.30
C ASP A 42 3.50 15.64 -29.43
N TYR A 43 4.18 16.66 -28.91
CA TYR A 43 3.77 18.07 -28.99
C TYR A 43 3.65 18.53 -30.45
N SER A 44 4.26 17.80 -31.40
CA SER A 44 4.12 18.09 -32.83
C SER A 44 2.71 17.80 -33.35
N SER A 45 2.01 16.82 -32.77
CA SER A 45 0.62 16.52 -33.13
C SER A 45 -0.32 17.63 -32.65
N TYR A 46 -0.06 18.19 -31.45
CA TYR A 46 -0.82 19.33 -30.94
C TYR A 46 -0.61 20.60 -31.79
N GLY A 47 0.65 20.87 -32.18
CA GLY A 47 0.98 21.98 -33.09
C GLY A 47 0.34 21.82 -34.46
N GLN A 48 0.33 20.61 -35.02
CA GLN A 48 -0.29 20.34 -36.33
C GLN A 48 -1.82 20.43 -36.30
N LEU A 49 -2.47 20.02 -35.20
CA LEU A 49 -3.91 20.20 -35.02
C LEU A 49 -4.29 21.67 -34.90
N MET A 50 -3.53 22.44 -34.12
CA MET A 50 -3.73 23.88 -33.98
C MET A 50 -3.45 24.62 -35.30
N GLN A 51 -2.43 24.19 -36.06
CA GLN A 51 -2.12 24.72 -37.38
C GLN A 51 -3.22 24.37 -38.40
N LYS A 52 -3.72 23.13 -38.42
CA LYS A 52 -4.85 22.72 -39.29
C LYS A 52 -6.15 23.44 -38.92
N ALA A 53 -6.41 23.64 -37.62
CA ALA A 53 -7.54 24.40 -37.12
C ALA A 53 -7.41 25.91 -37.45
N SER A 54 -6.20 26.46 -37.47
CA SER A 54 -5.97 27.85 -37.89
C SER A 54 -5.95 28.03 -39.41
N LEU A 55 -5.65 26.98 -40.17
CA LEU A 55 -5.63 27.00 -41.64
C LEU A 55 -7.02 26.76 -42.25
N THR A 56 -7.98 26.29 -41.46
CA THR A 56 -9.37 26.18 -41.86
C THR A 56 -10.05 27.51 -41.54
N ASN A 57 -10.33 28.31 -42.57
CA ASN A 57 -11.21 29.47 -42.44
C ASN A 57 -12.60 28.94 -42.07
N PHE A 58 -12.89 28.92 -40.77
CA PHE A 58 -14.14 28.45 -40.22
C PHE A 58 -15.21 29.51 -40.52
N GLU A 59 -15.93 29.35 -41.63
CA GLU A 59 -17.17 30.07 -41.87
C GLU A 59 -18.20 29.54 -40.87
N ALA A 60 -18.26 30.19 -39.71
CA ALA A 60 -19.20 29.85 -38.65
C ALA A 60 -20.63 30.17 -39.12
N GLN A 61 -21.40 29.13 -39.47
CA GLN A 61 -22.86 29.28 -39.52
C GLN A 61 -23.41 29.37 -38.09
N PRO A 62 -24.30 30.35 -37.80
CA PRO A 62 -24.64 30.76 -36.43
C PRO A 62 -25.50 29.77 -35.63
N ASN A 63 -25.86 28.60 -36.17
CA ASN A 63 -26.75 27.63 -35.53
C ASN A 63 -26.15 26.24 -35.28
N ASP A 64 -24.91 25.97 -35.69
CA ASP A 64 -24.25 24.69 -35.41
C ASP A 64 -23.56 24.74 -34.04
N THR A 65 -24.32 24.43 -32.99
CA THR A 65 -23.73 24.07 -31.69
C THR A 65 -22.87 22.81 -31.87
N LEU A 66 -21.56 23.01 -31.98
CA LEU A 66 -20.56 21.95 -31.97
C LEU A 66 -20.65 21.17 -30.65
N GLN A 67 -21.40 20.08 -30.65
CA GLN A 67 -21.31 19.08 -29.60
C GLN A 67 -20.01 18.31 -29.82
N VAL A 68 -18.92 18.83 -29.26
CA VAL A 68 -17.66 18.10 -29.09
C VAL A 68 -17.96 16.95 -28.13
N SER A 69 -18.41 15.83 -28.68
CA SER A 69 -18.61 14.61 -27.91
C SER A 69 -17.24 14.17 -27.38
N GLN A 70 -17.07 14.14 -26.05
CA GLN A 70 -15.82 13.77 -25.38
C GLN A 70 -15.43 12.29 -25.61
N ASP A 71 -16.22 11.55 -26.38
CA ASP A 71 -16.08 10.11 -26.59
C ASP A 71 -15.27 9.74 -27.85
N ILE A 72 -14.55 10.67 -28.49
CA ILE A 72 -13.75 10.38 -29.70
C ILE A 72 -12.58 9.42 -29.42
N TYR A 73 -12.15 9.30 -28.15
CA TYR A 73 -11.31 8.20 -27.68
C TYR A 73 -12.18 7.27 -26.84
N GLY A 74 -12.56 6.09 -27.37
CA GLY A 74 -13.47 5.13 -26.72
C GLY A 74 -13.02 4.53 -25.37
N SER A 75 -12.12 5.17 -24.63
CA SER A 75 -11.81 4.85 -23.24
C SER A 75 -12.61 5.76 -22.30
N LYS A 76 -13.72 5.24 -21.77
CA LYS A 76 -14.43 5.89 -20.67
C LYS A 76 -13.52 5.95 -19.45
N THR A 77 -12.85 7.08 -19.24
CA THR A 77 -11.91 7.25 -18.13
C THR A 77 -12.68 7.21 -16.81
N LYS A 78 -12.30 6.27 -15.93
CA LYS A 78 -12.91 6.13 -14.61
C LYS A 78 -12.39 7.21 -13.68
N SER A 79 -13.25 7.70 -12.78
CA SER A 79 -12.91 8.82 -11.90
C SER A 79 -11.89 8.44 -10.82
N THR A 80 -10.72 9.08 -10.82
CA THR A 80 -9.68 8.92 -9.79
C THR A 80 -10.18 9.29 -8.40
N LYS A 81 -11.02 10.33 -8.26
CA LYS A 81 -11.61 10.72 -6.98
C LYS A 81 -12.48 9.59 -6.40
N LYS A 82 -13.30 8.96 -7.24
CA LYS A 82 -14.15 7.84 -6.83
C LYS A 82 -13.30 6.61 -6.44
N ALA A 83 -12.25 6.33 -7.21
CA ALA A 83 -11.30 5.27 -6.87
C ALA A 83 -10.68 5.51 -5.48
N PHE A 84 -10.18 6.72 -5.21
CA PHE A 84 -9.58 7.08 -3.93
C PHE A 84 -10.55 6.88 -2.75
N LEU A 85 -11.79 7.37 -2.87
CA LEU A 85 -12.80 7.21 -1.82
C LEU A 85 -13.14 5.73 -1.57
N MET A 86 -13.13 4.89 -2.61
CA MET A 86 -13.33 3.44 -2.44
C MET A 86 -12.18 2.80 -1.67
N SER A 87 -10.93 3.18 -1.98
CA SER A 87 -9.75 2.63 -1.29
C SER A 87 -9.67 3.06 0.18
N MET A 88 -10.26 4.20 0.56
CA MET A 88 -10.38 4.62 1.97
C MET A 88 -11.27 3.69 2.79
N VAL A 89 -12.32 3.14 2.18
CA VAL A 89 -13.23 2.20 2.86
C VAL A 89 -12.61 0.81 2.91
N LEU A 90 -12.00 0.38 1.80
CA LEU A 90 -11.39 -0.93 1.69
C LEU A 90 -10.13 -0.87 0.82
N PRO A 91 -8.94 -1.20 1.35
CA PRO A 91 -7.72 -1.23 0.57
C PRO A 91 -7.86 -2.09 -0.70
N GLY A 92 -7.51 -1.52 -1.86
CA GLY A 92 -7.60 -2.19 -3.15
C GLY A 92 -8.93 -2.01 -3.90
N ALA A 93 -9.97 -1.44 -3.28
CA ALA A 93 -11.27 -1.25 -3.93
C ALA A 93 -11.25 -0.21 -5.05
N GLY A 94 -10.48 0.88 -4.89
CA GLY A 94 -10.29 1.88 -5.94
C GLY A 94 -9.48 1.36 -7.12
N GLU A 95 -8.51 0.50 -6.85
CA GLU A 95 -7.68 -0.19 -7.83
C GLU A 95 -8.52 -1.16 -8.66
N LEU A 96 -9.42 -1.90 -8.00
CA LEU A 96 -10.40 -2.76 -8.67
C LEU A 96 -11.35 -1.92 -9.54
N TYR A 97 -11.85 -0.79 -9.01
CA TYR A 97 -12.66 0.15 -9.78
C TYR A 97 -11.89 0.67 -11.00
N GLY A 98 -10.62 1.07 -10.84
CA GLY A 98 -9.73 1.50 -11.92
C GLY A 98 -9.31 0.40 -12.91
N GLY A 99 -9.64 -0.87 -12.63
CA GLY A 99 -9.39 -2.01 -13.51
C GLY A 99 -8.10 -2.80 -13.22
N SER A 100 -7.32 -2.40 -12.22
CA SER A 100 -6.07 -3.08 -11.85
C SER A 100 -6.32 -4.20 -10.84
N LYS A 101 -6.68 -5.39 -11.34
CA LYS A 101 -7.00 -6.57 -10.52
C LYS A 101 -5.84 -7.05 -9.64
N LEU A 102 -4.60 -7.01 -10.15
CA LEU A 102 -3.43 -7.43 -9.41
C LEU A 102 -3.17 -6.52 -8.20
N LYS A 103 -3.20 -5.20 -8.41
CA LYS A 103 -3.02 -4.22 -7.33
C LYS A 103 -4.13 -4.37 -6.28
N ALA A 104 -5.38 -4.53 -6.72
CA ALA A 104 -6.50 -4.78 -5.82
C ALA A 104 -6.29 -6.04 -4.96
N ALA A 105 -5.83 -7.15 -5.56
CA ALA A 105 -5.56 -8.38 -4.84
C ALA A 105 -4.42 -8.24 -3.81
N VAL A 106 -3.36 -7.50 -4.14
CA VAL A 106 -2.24 -7.25 -3.21
C VAL A 106 -2.72 -6.46 -1.99
N PHE A 107 -3.44 -5.35 -2.21
CA PHE A 107 -3.94 -4.53 -1.10
C PHE A 107 -4.95 -5.29 -0.22
N LEU A 108 -5.87 -6.02 -0.84
CA LEU A 108 -6.83 -6.84 -0.11
C LEU A 108 -6.14 -7.96 0.68
N GLY A 109 -5.12 -8.59 0.09
CA GLY A 109 -4.30 -9.61 0.74
C GLY A 109 -3.54 -9.05 1.94
N ALA A 110 -2.95 -7.86 1.81
CA ALA A 110 -2.28 -7.18 2.92
C ALA A 110 -3.26 -6.88 4.07
N GLU A 111 -4.46 -6.40 3.76
CA GLU A 111 -5.51 -6.14 4.74
C GLU A 111 -5.93 -7.42 5.48
N ALA A 112 -6.14 -8.52 4.75
CA ALA A 112 -6.46 -9.81 5.35
C ALA A 112 -5.33 -10.32 6.27
N LEU A 113 -4.07 -10.20 5.84
CA LEU A 113 -2.91 -10.56 6.67
C LEU A 113 -2.83 -9.70 7.94
N PHE A 114 -3.14 -8.42 7.85
CA PHE A 114 -3.17 -7.52 8.99
C PHE A 114 -4.22 -7.96 10.02
N TRP A 115 -5.47 -8.18 9.60
CA TRP A 115 -6.54 -8.65 10.51
C TRP A 115 -6.23 -10.02 11.12
N VAL A 116 -5.77 -10.98 10.31
CA VAL A 116 -5.38 -12.30 10.80
C VAL A 116 -4.29 -12.18 11.86
N SER A 117 -3.28 -11.35 11.60
CA SER A 117 -2.18 -11.12 12.56
C SER A 117 -2.72 -10.47 13.83
N TYR A 118 -3.53 -9.42 13.71
CA TYR A 118 -4.15 -8.73 14.84
C TYR A 118 -4.89 -9.71 15.76
N PHE A 119 -5.84 -10.49 15.22
CA PHE A 119 -6.60 -11.46 16.00
C PHE A 119 -5.71 -12.58 16.57
N HIS A 120 -4.66 -12.99 15.84
CA HIS A 120 -3.75 -14.02 16.31
C HIS A 120 -2.90 -13.56 17.51
N TYR A 121 -2.56 -12.28 17.57
CA TYR A 121 -1.66 -11.72 18.59
C TYR A 121 -2.34 -11.01 19.74
N GLN A 122 -3.60 -10.60 19.57
CA GLN A 122 -4.29 -9.75 20.55
C GLN A 122 -4.30 -10.33 21.97
N GLY A 123 -4.49 -11.64 22.13
CA GLY A 123 -4.45 -12.29 23.45
C GLY A 123 -3.05 -12.61 23.97
N LYS A 124 -2.08 -12.81 23.07
CA LYS A 124 -0.73 -13.26 23.44
C LYS A 124 0.07 -12.19 24.21
N GLY A 125 -0.24 -10.92 23.98
CA GLY A 125 0.39 -9.82 24.72
C GLY A 125 0.06 -9.85 26.21
N ASP A 126 -1.21 -10.11 26.55
CA ASP A 126 -1.66 -10.11 27.94
C ASP A 126 -1.17 -11.35 28.69
N ASP A 127 -1.12 -12.51 28.03
CA ASP A 127 -0.52 -13.71 28.59
C ASP A 127 0.96 -13.50 28.95
N LYS A 128 1.71 -12.82 28.07
CA LYS A 128 3.12 -12.50 28.33
C LYS A 128 3.30 -11.50 29.47
N LYS A 129 2.44 -10.48 29.58
CA LYS A 129 2.45 -9.58 30.73
C LYS A 129 2.18 -10.34 32.04
N LYS A 130 1.23 -11.27 32.02
CA LYS A 130 0.90 -12.09 33.20
C LYS A 130 2.07 -12.97 33.61
N GLU A 131 2.72 -13.64 32.66
CA GLU A 131 3.92 -14.45 32.90
C GLU A 131 5.06 -13.62 33.49
N SER A 132 5.35 -12.45 32.91
CA SER A 132 6.39 -11.55 33.44
C SER A 132 6.08 -11.05 34.85
N ARG A 133 4.81 -10.75 35.15
CA ARG A 133 4.39 -10.31 36.48
C ARG A 133 4.54 -11.41 37.52
N ILE A 134 4.11 -12.64 37.18
CA ILE A 134 4.28 -13.81 38.07
C ILE A 134 5.76 -14.07 38.36
N TYR A 135 6.62 -13.98 37.34
CA TYR A 135 8.06 -14.15 37.53
C TYR A 135 8.67 -13.04 38.41
N ALA A 136 8.29 -11.78 38.18
CA ALA A 136 8.73 -10.65 38.99
C ALA A 136 8.26 -10.81 40.45
N ASP A 137 6.98 -11.11 40.69
CA ASP A 137 6.46 -11.31 42.04
C ASP A 137 7.17 -12.44 42.80
N ALA A 138 7.67 -13.46 42.09
CA ALA A 138 8.38 -14.59 42.69
C ALA A 138 9.89 -14.39 42.88
N ASN A 139 10.54 -13.53 42.09
CA ASN A 139 12.01 -13.41 42.05
C ASN A 139 12.52 -12.00 42.40
N TRP A 140 11.64 -11.01 42.45
CA TRP A 140 11.98 -9.64 42.81
C TRP A 140 11.62 -9.37 44.27
N ASN A 141 12.59 -8.86 45.03
CA ASN A 141 12.37 -8.33 46.37
C ASN A 141 12.65 -6.83 46.35
N ALA A 142 11.60 -6.04 46.61
CA ALA A 142 11.70 -4.58 46.59
C ALA A 142 12.60 -4.02 47.70
N ASN A 143 12.76 -4.75 48.80
CA ASN A 143 13.64 -4.33 49.90
C ASN A 143 15.10 -4.47 49.48
N ASP A 144 15.49 -5.55 48.80
CA ASP A 144 16.87 -5.75 48.35
C ASP A 144 17.30 -4.65 47.36
N TYR A 145 16.37 -4.21 46.49
CA TYR A 145 16.62 -3.08 45.59
C TYR A 145 16.73 -1.74 46.34
N ARG A 146 15.85 -1.51 47.33
CA ARG A 146 15.90 -0.31 48.18
C ARG A 146 17.20 -0.25 48.98
N ASP A 147 17.61 -1.36 49.56
CA ASP A 147 18.80 -1.45 50.40
C ASP A 147 20.07 -1.27 49.55
N TYR A 148 20.11 -1.83 48.33
CA TYR A 148 21.15 -1.52 47.34
C TYR A 148 21.25 -0.01 47.04
N LEU A 149 20.11 0.66 46.79
CA LEU A 149 20.10 2.10 46.52
C LEU A 149 20.54 2.93 47.74
N ILE A 150 20.17 2.52 48.95
CA ILE A 150 20.61 3.22 50.17
C ILE A 150 22.13 3.08 50.32
N GLN A 151 22.66 1.86 50.17
CA GLN A 151 24.09 1.60 50.28
C GLN A 151 24.92 2.31 49.19
N GLN A 152 24.41 2.38 47.96
CA GLN A 152 25.12 2.99 46.84
C GLN A 152 25.21 4.53 46.92
N TYR A 153 24.29 5.19 47.63
CA TYR A 153 24.15 6.65 47.61
C TYR A 153 24.30 7.33 48.98
N PHE A 154 24.20 6.58 50.09
CA PHE A 154 24.15 7.14 51.44
C PHE A 154 25.22 6.61 52.40
N ASP A 155 26.07 5.65 51.97
CA ASP A 155 27.24 5.17 52.76
C ASP A 155 28.57 5.87 52.37
N ASP A 156 28.55 6.83 51.42
CA ASP A 156 29.73 7.57 50.93
C ASP A 156 29.97 8.95 51.64
N GLU A 157 29.23 9.28 52.72
CA GLU A 157 29.46 10.46 53.58
C GLU A 157 30.12 10.11 54.93
#